data_AF-A0A2N0WQP0-F1
#
_entry.id   AF-A0A2N0WQP0-F1
#
_cell.length_a   1.000
_cell.length_b   1.000
_cell.length_c   1.000
_cell.angle_alpha   90.00
_cell.angle_beta   90.00
_cell.angle_gamma   90.00
#
_symmetry.space_group_name_H-M   'P 1'
#
loop_
_entity.id
_entity.type
_entity.pdbx_description
1 polymer ?
#
loop_
_entity_poly.entity_id
_entity_poly.type
_entity_poly.pdbx_seq_one_letter_code
_entity_poly.pdbx_strand_id
1 'polypeptide(L)'
;MSSLARIKQAARQTYQQLWYFNIPIVTPQIIAVYPHDPRAFTQGLVFEQGCLYESTGLIGESTVRRLSFEHAIPELSHPLEDHWGEGIACNREQLIQLTWQSQIAMVYRLTDLQPITELPYQGEGWGLASIDDGFVMTDGSERLQFLNHHFEVVSDVRVMIKGKPLRWLNDLIFANGSLYINRLSDHFIYQVSPLSGQVERIIDCSYIVAIEQPSGNEDVLNGIAFNQQQQQFIITGKRWSQLFVVTF
;
A
#
# COMPACT_ATOMS: atom_id res chain seq x y z
N MET A 1 -18.35 34.00 -25.11
CA MET A 1 -17.70 34.04 -23.78
C MET A 1 -16.90 35.32 -23.66
N SER A 2 -17.06 36.08 -22.56
CA SER A 2 -16.36 37.36 -22.35
C SER A 2 -14.84 37.16 -22.26
N SER A 3 -14.05 38.17 -22.64
CA SER A 3 -12.58 38.12 -22.60
C SER A 3 -12.05 37.79 -21.21
N LEU A 4 -12.73 38.25 -20.14
CA LEU A 4 -12.43 37.91 -18.75
C LEU A 4 -12.60 36.42 -18.42
N ALA A 5 -13.56 35.72 -19.02
CA ALA A 5 -13.75 34.28 -18.80
C ALA A 5 -12.60 33.45 -19.41
N ARG A 6 -12.12 33.86 -20.59
CA ARG A 6 -10.96 33.23 -21.25
C ARG A 6 -9.66 33.48 -20.49
N ILE A 7 -9.46 34.69 -19.96
CA ILE A 7 -8.28 35.02 -19.15
C ILE A 7 -8.27 34.23 -17.83
N LYS A 8 -9.41 34.09 -17.16
CA LYS A 8 -9.52 33.25 -15.94
C LYS A 8 -9.26 31.78 -16.21
N GLN A 9 -9.75 31.25 -17.33
CA GLN A 9 -9.54 29.85 -17.72
C GLN A 9 -8.08 29.58 -18.12
N ALA A 10 -7.46 30.49 -18.88
CA ALA A 10 -6.05 30.41 -19.25
C ALA A 10 -5.16 30.50 -18.01
N ALA A 11 -5.42 31.45 -17.09
CA ALA A 11 -4.69 31.52 -15.83
C ALA A 11 -4.84 30.22 -15.01
N ARG A 12 -6.05 29.65 -14.91
CA ARG A 12 -6.28 28.39 -14.19
C ARG A 12 -5.53 27.21 -14.82
N GLN A 13 -5.47 27.13 -16.15
CA GLN A 13 -4.68 26.13 -16.88
C GLN A 13 -3.17 26.35 -16.74
N THR A 14 -2.69 27.59 -16.75
CA THR A 14 -1.28 27.93 -16.53
C THR A 14 -0.86 27.65 -15.08
N TYR A 15 -1.69 27.95 -14.08
CA TYR A 15 -1.47 27.54 -12.69
C TYR A 15 -1.51 26.01 -12.54
N GLN A 16 -2.44 25.34 -13.22
CA GLN A 16 -2.48 23.88 -13.33
C GLN A 16 -1.32 23.28 -14.15
N GLN A 17 -0.54 24.07 -14.89
CA GLN A 17 0.68 23.60 -15.56
C GLN A 17 1.94 23.94 -14.75
N LEU A 18 1.93 25.03 -13.97
CA LEU A 18 3.03 25.44 -13.11
C LEU A 18 3.14 24.58 -11.83
N TRP A 19 2.04 24.08 -11.26
CA TRP A 19 2.09 23.11 -10.14
C TRP A 19 2.64 21.73 -10.57
N TYR A 20 2.52 21.38 -11.86
CA TYR A 20 3.04 20.11 -12.41
C TYR A 20 4.58 20.04 -12.38
N PHE A 21 5.29 21.16 -12.22
CA PHE A 21 6.75 21.16 -12.30
C PHE A 21 7.46 20.80 -10.99
N ASN A 22 6.83 20.97 -9.82
CA ASN A 22 7.41 20.60 -8.54
C ASN A 22 6.44 19.74 -7.72
N ILE A 23 6.65 18.43 -7.77
CA ILE A 23 6.07 17.49 -6.82
C ILE A 23 6.77 17.73 -5.47
N PRO A 24 6.06 18.10 -4.40
CA PRO A 24 6.63 18.26 -3.08
C PRO A 24 7.27 16.97 -2.59
N ILE A 25 8.46 17.09 -2.04
CA ILE A 25 9.14 16.01 -1.32
C ILE A 25 9.08 16.39 0.16
N VAL A 26 8.54 15.49 0.98
CA VAL A 26 8.44 15.66 2.43
C VAL A 26 9.17 14.53 3.12
N THR A 27 9.69 14.81 4.31
CA THR A 27 10.33 13.82 5.16
C THR A 27 9.35 13.46 6.28
N PRO A 28 9.03 12.17 6.49
CA PRO A 28 8.16 11.76 7.59
C PRO A 28 8.78 12.12 8.93
N GLN A 29 7.96 12.42 9.93
CA GLN A 29 8.38 12.56 11.32
C GLN A 29 8.07 11.26 12.06
N ILE A 30 9.07 10.63 12.69
CA ILE A 30 8.86 9.48 13.59
C ILE A 30 8.14 9.95 14.85
N ILE A 31 7.02 9.30 15.15
CA ILE A 31 6.24 9.46 16.38
C ILE A 31 6.59 8.36 17.38
N ALA A 32 6.70 7.12 16.90
CA ALA A 32 7.05 5.95 17.70
C ALA A 32 7.77 4.90 16.84
N VAL A 33 8.52 4.03 17.50
CA VAL A 33 9.16 2.86 16.89
C VAL A 33 8.79 1.64 17.72
N TYR A 34 8.31 0.60 17.06
CA TYR A 34 7.91 -0.68 17.68
C TYR A 34 8.72 -1.82 17.08
N PRO A 35 8.95 -2.92 17.82
CA PRO A 35 9.61 -4.10 17.27
C PRO A 35 8.77 -4.71 16.13
N HIS A 36 9.43 -5.38 15.20
CA HIS A 36 8.83 -6.15 14.10
C HIS A 36 9.59 -7.47 13.93
N ASP A 37 8.95 -8.53 13.41
CA ASP A 37 9.61 -9.83 13.21
C ASP A 37 10.59 -9.72 12.03
N PRO A 38 11.92 -9.82 12.25
CA PRO A 38 12.91 -9.68 11.18
C PRO A 38 12.91 -10.87 10.20
N ARG A 39 12.05 -11.87 10.42
CA ARG A 39 11.82 -12.97 9.46
C ARG A 39 10.60 -12.72 8.57
N ALA A 40 9.74 -11.77 8.92
CA ALA A 40 8.54 -11.47 8.15
C ALA A 40 8.91 -10.79 6.83
N PHE A 41 8.69 -11.48 5.72
CA PHE A 41 8.85 -10.90 4.39
C PHE A 41 7.57 -10.13 4.02
N THR A 42 7.38 -8.95 4.63
CA THR A 42 6.13 -8.16 4.56
C THR A 42 5.73 -7.81 3.13
N GLN A 43 4.50 -8.17 2.75
CA GLN A 43 3.94 -7.91 1.43
C GLN A 43 2.66 -7.08 1.46
N GLY A 44 2.00 -7.01 2.60
CA GLY A 44 0.88 -6.10 2.82
C GLY A 44 0.67 -5.83 4.31
N LEU A 45 0.22 -4.63 4.63
CA LEU A 45 0.02 -4.20 6.01
C LEU A 45 -1.27 -3.38 6.14
N VAL A 46 -2.12 -3.72 7.11
CA VAL A 46 -3.36 -2.98 7.40
C VAL A 46 -3.46 -2.71 8.89
N PHE A 47 -4.00 -1.56 9.27
CA PHE A 47 -4.33 -1.24 10.65
C PHE A 47 -5.85 -1.13 10.78
N GLU A 48 -6.46 -2.02 11.55
CA GLU A 48 -7.91 -2.12 11.67
C GLU A 48 -8.28 -2.49 13.11
N GLN A 49 -9.25 -1.80 13.69
CA GLN A 49 -9.76 -2.05 15.05
C GLN A 49 -8.68 -2.11 16.15
N GLY A 50 -7.61 -1.32 16.02
CA GLY A 50 -6.52 -1.27 17.00
C GLY A 50 -5.47 -2.37 16.86
N CYS A 51 -5.60 -3.24 15.86
CA CYS A 51 -4.64 -4.30 15.55
C CYS A 51 -3.95 -4.05 14.22
N LEU A 52 -2.75 -4.62 14.07
CA LEU A 52 -2.11 -4.75 12.78
C LEU A 52 -2.49 -6.08 12.14
N TYR A 53 -2.72 -6.06 10.84
CA TYR A 53 -2.82 -7.25 10.01
C TYR A 53 -1.67 -7.21 9.02
N GLU A 54 -1.03 -8.35 8.82
CA GLU A 54 0.16 -8.45 7.98
C GLU A 54 0.04 -9.68 7.06
N SER A 55 0.42 -9.49 5.80
CA SER A 55 0.69 -10.58 4.87
C SER A 55 2.20 -10.73 4.68
N THR A 56 2.68 -11.97 4.71
CA THR A 56 4.07 -12.30 4.39
C THR A 56 4.16 -13.14 3.13
N GLY A 57 5.21 -12.91 2.34
CA GLY A 57 5.55 -13.70 1.15
C GLY A 57 6.50 -14.87 1.44
N LEU A 58 7.02 -15.48 0.37
CA LEU A 58 7.82 -16.72 0.28
C LEU A 58 6.97 -18.00 0.30
N ILE A 59 7.07 -18.83 -0.74
CA ILE A 59 6.36 -20.12 -0.83
C ILE A 59 6.79 -21.01 0.34
N GLY A 60 5.82 -21.61 1.05
CA GLY A 60 6.05 -22.42 2.24
C GLY A 60 6.27 -21.63 3.54
N GLU A 61 6.42 -20.30 3.46
CA GLU A 61 6.58 -19.42 4.64
C GLU A 61 5.52 -18.29 4.68
N SER A 62 4.71 -18.17 3.61
CA SER A 62 3.69 -17.14 3.50
C SER A 62 2.63 -17.33 4.56
N THR A 63 2.17 -16.23 5.15
CA THR A 63 1.16 -16.22 6.19
C THR A 63 0.30 -14.98 6.09
N VAL A 64 -0.91 -15.05 6.63
CA VAL A 64 -1.66 -13.87 7.07
C VAL A 64 -1.71 -13.87 8.60
N ARG A 65 -1.43 -12.72 9.20
CA ARG A 65 -1.27 -12.57 10.65
C ARG A 65 -2.13 -11.42 11.16
N ARG A 66 -2.61 -11.57 12.40
CA ARG A 66 -3.09 -10.47 13.22
C ARG A 66 -2.08 -10.27 14.35
N LEU A 67 -1.58 -9.06 14.49
CA LEU A 67 -0.55 -8.67 15.44
C LEU A 67 -1.10 -7.65 16.44
N SER A 68 -0.66 -7.74 17.69
CA SER A 68 -0.78 -6.63 18.63
C SER A 68 0.01 -5.43 18.09
N PHE A 69 -0.52 -4.21 18.13
CA PHE A 69 0.13 -3.06 17.46
C PHE A 69 1.52 -2.71 18.03
N GLU A 70 1.62 -2.38 19.32
CA GLU A 70 2.85 -1.81 19.91
C GLU A 70 3.99 -2.82 20.11
N HIS A 71 3.70 -4.11 19.99
CA HIS A 71 4.67 -5.19 20.18
C HIS A 71 4.86 -6.08 18.94
N ALA A 72 4.02 -5.92 17.91
CA ALA A 72 3.97 -6.78 16.72
C ALA A 72 3.96 -8.29 17.01
N ILE A 73 3.41 -8.70 18.16
CA ILE A 73 3.31 -10.11 18.54
C ILE A 73 2.12 -10.72 17.79
N PRO A 74 2.31 -11.85 17.07
CA PRO A 74 1.20 -12.55 16.44
C PRO A 74 0.21 -13.09 17.47
N GLU A 75 -1.04 -12.63 17.39
CA GLU A 75 -2.18 -13.14 18.15
C GLU A 75 -2.89 -14.25 17.39
N LEU A 76 -2.96 -14.13 16.06
CA LEU A 76 -3.48 -15.11 15.12
C LEU A 76 -2.55 -15.21 13.91
N SER A 77 -2.48 -16.40 13.32
CA SER A 77 -1.74 -16.63 12.07
C SER A 77 -2.38 -17.77 11.29
N HIS A 78 -2.46 -17.61 9.97
CA HIS A 78 -2.89 -18.65 9.05
C HIS A 78 -1.83 -18.81 7.94
N PRO A 79 -1.33 -20.04 7.67
CA PRO A 79 -0.32 -20.27 6.65
C PRO A 79 -0.90 -20.33 5.23
N LEU A 80 -0.11 -19.90 4.25
CA LEU A 80 -0.30 -20.08 2.82
C LEU A 80 0.78 -21.02 2.31
N GLU A 81 0.56 -22.34 2.43
CA GLU A 81 1.59 -23.34 2.17
C GLU A 81 2.06 -23.34 0.70
N ASP A 82 1.11 -23.43 -0.24
CA ASP A 82 1.40 -23.58 -1.67
C ASP A 82 1.43 -22.25 -2.45
N HIS A 83 1.26 -21.13 -1.75
CA HIS A 83 1.09 -19.82 -2.36
C HIS A 83 2.09 -18.82 -1.81
N TRP A 84 2.55 -17.93 -2.69
CA TRP A 84 3.26 -16.73 -2.28
C TRP A 84 2.24 -15.64 -1.95
N GLY A 85 2.12 -15.29 -0.66
CA GLY A 85 1.22 -14.23 -0.19
C GLY A 85 1.69 -12.83 -0.58
N GLU A 86 0.75 -11.97 -0.94
CA GLU A 86 0.99 -10.58 -1.36
C GLU A 86 0.05 -9.62 -0.59
N GLY A 87 -0.27 -8.45 -1.14
CA GLY A 87 -1.02 -7.38 -0.50
C GLY A 87 -2.35 -7.82 0.14
N ILE A 88 -2.73 -7.12 1.21
CA ILE A 88 -3.96 -7.38 1.97
C ILE A 88 -4.82 -6.14 2.13
N ALA A 89 -6.13 -6.34 2.20
CA ALA A 89 -7.08 -5.27 2.48
C ALA A 89 -8.26 -5.75 3.34
N CYS A 90 -8.74 -4.89 4.25
CA CYS A 90 -9.93 -5.15 5.05
C CYS A 90 -11.21 -4.75 4.30
N ASN A 91 -12.18 -5.64 4.21
CA ASN A 91 -13.52 -5.35 3.70
C ASN A 91 -14.55 -5.74 4.76
N ARG A 92 -14.98 -4.78 5.57
CA ARG A 92 -15.90 -4.98 6.70
C ARG A 92 -15.34 -6.04 7.68
N GLU A 93 -15.99 -7.19 7.80
CA GLU A 93 -15.58 -8.29 8.68
C GLU A 93 -14.70 -9.33 7.99
N GLN A 94 -14.18 -9.00 6.80
CA GLN A 94 -13.31 -9.86 6.01
C GLN A 94 -11.93 -9.23 5.81
N LEU A 95 -10.92 -10.07 5.74
CA LEU A 95 -9.58 -9.72 5.26
C LEU A 95 -9.36 -10.46 3.94
N ILE A 96 -8.88 -9.76 2.93
CA ILE A 96 -8.54 -10.35 1.65
C ILE A 96 -7.03 -10.28 1.47
N GLN A 97 -6.42 -11.38 1.01
CA GLN A 97 -4.98 -11.50 0.73
C GLN A 97 -4.77 -11.94 -0.72
N LEU A 98 -4.01 -11.17 -1.48
CA LEU A 98 -3.58 -11.54 -2.82
C LEU A 98 -2.53 -12.65 -2.78
N THR A 99 -2.37 -13.33 -3.90
CA THR A 99 -1.23 -14.20 -4.17
C THR A 99 -0.40 -13.63 -5.32
N TRP A 100 0.90 -13.91 -5.38
CA TRP A 100 1.72 -13.29 -6.42
C TRP A 100 1.31 -13.74 -7.84
N GLN A 101 1.44 -15.02 -8.15
CA GLN A 101 1.22 -15.57 -9.51
C GLN A 101 0.07 -16.58 -9.58
N SER A 102 -0.50 -16.96 -8.44
CA SER A 102 -1.55 -17.99 -8.39
C SER A 102 -2.90 -17.49 -8.87
N GLN A 103 -3.08 -16.17 -9.08
CA GLN A 103 -4.31 -15.57 -9.62
C GLN A 103 -5.55 -15.80 -8.75
N ILE A 104 -5.33 -15.90 -7.43
CA ILE A 104 -6.38 -16.16 -6.43
C ILE A 104 -6.18 -15.21 -5.26
N ALA A 105 -7.26 -14.59 -4.80
CA ALA A 105 -7.31 -13.82 -3.57
C ALA A 105 -8.01 -14.67 -2.49
N MET A 106 -7.32 -14.91 -1.38
CA MET A 106 -7.84 -15.63 -0.23
C MET A 106 -8.69 -14.69 0.63
N VAL A 107 -9.90 -15.11 1.00
CA VAL A 107 -10.78 -14.32 1.86
C VAL A 107 -10.89 -15.00 3.22
N TYR A 108 -10.61 -14.24 4.27
CA TYR A 108 -10.66 -14.71 5.66
C TYR A 108 -11.71 -13.94 6.45
N ARG A 109 -12.24 -14.57 7.50
CA ARG A 109 -12.96 -13.86 8.54
C ARG A 109 -11.97 -13.07 9.39
N LEU A 110 -12.21 -11.78 9.58
CA LEU A 110 -11.27 -10.88 10.26
C LEU A 110 -11.04 -11.26 11.73
N THR A 111 -12.04 -11.83 12.39
CA THR A 111 -12.01 -12.11 13.84
C THR A 111 -11.09 -13.26 14.24
N ASP A 112 -10.92 -14.27 13.38
CA ASP A 112 -10.20 -15.51 13.67
C ASP A 112 -9.27 -15.99 12.54
N LEU A 113 -9.19 -15.24 11.44
CA LEU A 113 -8.46 -15.56 10.21
C LEU A 113 -8.84 -16.93 9.62
N GLN A 114 -10.06 -17.42 9.86
CA GLN A 114 -10.55 -18.62 9.20
C GLN A 114 -10.83 -18.33 7.72
N PRO A 115 -10.31 -19.15 6.79
CA PRO A 115 -10.64 -19.03 5.37
C PRO A 115 -12.16 -19.17 5.14
N ILE A 116 -12.70 -18.32 4.28
CA ILE A 116 -14.12 -18.29 3.89
C ILE A 116 -14.27 -18.80 2.47
N THR A 117 -13.53 -18.20 1.54
CA THR A 117 -13.61 -18.46 0.10
C THR A 117 -12.37 -17.94 -0.60
N GLU A 118 -12.27 -18.28 -1.88
CA GLU A 118 -11.29 -17.76 -2.81
C GLU A 118 -12.00 -16.91 -3.88
N LEU A 119 -11.33 -15.86 -4.36
CA LEU A 119 -11.78 -15.01 -5.46
C LEU A 119 -10.74 -15.03 -6.58
N PRO A 120 -11.09 -15.46 -7.80
CA PRO A 120 -10.13 -15.47 -8.91
C PRO A 120 -9.90 -14.04 -9.44
N TYR A 121 -8.69 -13.77 -9.92
CA TYR A 121 -8.37 -12.59 -10.72
C TYR A 121 -7.38 -12.94 -11.84
N GLN A 122 -6.98 -11.96 -12.65
CA GLN A 122 -6.04 -12.17 -13.76
C GLN A 122 -4.73 -11.43 -13.54
N GLY A 123 -3.62 -12.05 -13.95
CA GLY A 123 -2.28 -11.47 -13.84
C GLY A 123 -1.66 -11.63 -12.45
N GLU A 124 -0.62 -10.84 -12.18
CA GLU A 124 0.01 -10.81 -10.86
C GLU A 124 -0.77 -9.90 -9.90
N GLY A 125 -0.69 -10.19 -8.60
CA GLY A 125 -1.19 -9.29 -7.54
C GLY A 125 -0.05 -8.94 -6.59
N TRP A 126 0.18 -7.66 -6.34
CA TRP A 126 1.28 -7.17 -5.49
C TRP A 126 0.73 -6.44 -4.26
N GLY A 127 0.11 -5.28 -4.42
CA GLY A 127 -0.55 -4.53 -3.34
C GLY A 127 -2.07 -4.55 -3.48
N LEU A 128 -2.78 -4.42 -2.36
CA LEU A 128 -4.24 -4.31 -2.32
C LEU A 128 -4.67 -3.24 -1.32
N ALA A 129 -5.55 -2.32 -1.72
CA ALA A 129 -6.20 -1.38 -0.80
C ALA A 129 -7.72 -1.43 -0.96
N SER A 130 -8.44 -1.32 0.14
CA SER A 130 -9.90 -1.13 0.12
C SER A 130 -10.25 0.32 -0.20
N ILE A 131 -11.30 0.48 -0.99
CA ILE A 131 -11.95 1.76 -1.29
C ILE A 131 -13.47 1.60 -1.12
N ASP A 132 -14.21 2.70 -1.21
CA ASP A 132 -15.66 2.71 -0.95
C ASP A 132 -16.44 1.65 -1.75
N ASP A 133 -16.12 1.49 -3.04
CA ASP A 133 -16.83 0.61 -3.98
C ASP A 133 -15.97 -0.58 -4.46
N GLY A 134 -15.07 -1.10 -3.61
CA GLY A 134 -14.27 -2.29 -3.92
C GLY A 134 -12.81 -2.14 -3.53
N PHE A 135 -11.91 -2.39 -4.46
CA PHE A 135 -10.47 -2.43 -4.19
C PHE A 135 -9.64 -1.73 -5.27
N VAL A 136 -8.42 -1.37 -4.91
CA VAL A 136 -7.36 -0.98 -5.83
C VAL A 136 -6.22 -1.98 -5.69
N MET A 137 -5.79 -2.55 -6.81
CA MET A 137 -4.70 -3.52 -6.89
C MET A 137 -3.54 -2.99 -7.72
N THR A 138 -2.32 -3.28 -7.28
CA THR A 138 -1.09 -3.11 -8.06
C THR A 138 -0.54 -4.49 -8.46
N ASP A 139 0.25 -4.53 -9.52
CA ASP A 139 0.81 -5.76 -10.11
C ASP A 139 2.29 -5.59 -10.53
N GLY A 140 2.99 -4.60 -9.94
CA GLY A 140 4.34 -4.22 -10.35
C GLY A 140 4.43 -3.40 -11.64
N SER A 141 3.34 -3.25 -12.41
CA SER A 141 3.30 -2.35 -13.57
C SER A 141 3.13 -0.88 -13.14
N GLU A 142 2.89 0.02 -14.10
CA GLU A 142 2.48 1.40 -13.81
C GLU A 142 0.97 1.56 -13.57
N ARG A 143 0.18 0.49 -13.51
CA ARG A 143 -1.28 0.56 -13.45
C ARG A 143 -1.81 0.35 -12.03
N LEU A 144 -2.85 1.11 -11.72
CA LEU A 144 -3.78 0.85 -10.63
C LEU A 144 -5.01 0.21 -11.23
N GLN A 145 -5.29 -1.03 -10.84
CA GLN A 145 -6.49 -1.74 -11.26
C GLN A 145 -7.58 -1.53 -10.22
N PHE A 146 -8.70 -0.93 -10.61
CA PHE A 146 -9.86 -0.78 -9.73
C PHE A 146 -10.75 -2.01 -9.91
N LEU A 147 -10.99 -2.71 -8.81
CA LEU A 147 -11.74 -3.96 -8.75
C LEU A 147 -13.07 -3.72 -8.05
N ASN A 148 -14.14 -4.39 -8.52
CA ASN A 148 -15.37 -4.48 -7.75
C ASN A 148 -15.24 -5.51 -6.61
N HIS A 149 -16.31 -5.71 -5.82
CA HIS A 149 -16.30 -6.69 -4.73
C HIS A 149 -16.17 -8.16 -5.17
N HIS A 150 -16.35 -8.47 -6.46
CA HIS A 150 -16.14 -9.79 -7.04
C HIS A 150 -14.74 -9.95 -7.66
N PHE A 151 -13.83 -9.00 -7.40
CA PHE A 151 -12.46 -8.99 -7.94
C PHE A 151 -12.37 -8.84 -9.47
N GLU A 152 -13.43 -8.33 -10.10
CA GLU A 152 -13.43 -8.01 -11.52
C GLU A 152 -12.91 -6.58 -11.74
N VAL A 153 -11.99 -6.41 -12.69
CA VAL A 153 -11.47 -5.08 -13.08
C VAL A 153 -12.60 -4.26 -13.71
N VAL A 154 -12.95 -3.14 -13.08
CA VAL A 154 -13.96 -2.20 -13.58
C VAL A 154 -13.34 -0.99 -14.29
N SER A 155 -12.12 -0.61 -13.91
CA SER A 155 -11.35 0.42 -14.60
C SER A 155 -9.87 0.33 -14.23
N ASP A 156 -9.02 1.06 -14.96
CA ASP A 156 -7.62 1.20 -14.62
C ASP A 156 -7.14 2.64 -14.83
N VAL A 157 -6.12 3.02 -14.06
CA VAL A 157 -5.43 4.31 -14.20
C VAL A 157 -3.93 4.08 -14.20
N ARG A 158 -3.20 4.80 -15.07
CA ARG A 158 -1.73 4.77 -15.07
C ARG A 158 -1.17 5.78 -14.09
N VAL A 159 -0.24 5.33 -13.25
CA VAL A 159 0.50 6.19 -12.33
C VAL A 159 1.60 6.93 -13.09
N MET A 160 1.62 8.24 -12.94
CA MET A 160 2.50 9.14 -13.66
C MET A 160 3.24 10.06 -12.69
N ILE A 161 4.55 10.16 -12.86
CA ILE A 161 5.42 11.10 -12.15
C ILE A 161 6.07 12.03 -13.17
N LYS A 162 5.81 13.35 -13.07
CA LYS A 162 6.33 14.36 -14.00
C LYS A 162 6.14 13.98 -15.48
N GLY A 163 4.98 13.45 -15.82
CA GLY A 163 4.62 13.04 -17.18
C GLY A 163 5.22 11.71 -17.67
N LYS A 164 5.90 10.95 -16.81
CA LYS A 164 6.44 9.62 -17.12
C LYS A 164 5.74 8.53 -16.30
N PRO A 165 5.51 7.32 -16.84
CA PRO A 165 4.98 6.21 -16.06
C PRO A 165 5.86 5.86 -14.86
N LEU A 166 5.25 5.65 -13.70
CA LEU A 166 5.92 5.13 -12.51
C LEU A 166 5.63 3.64 -12.37
N ARG A 167 6.65 2.81 -12.58
CA ARG A 167 6.56 1.33 -12.51
C ARG A 167 7.05 0.78 -11.18
N TRP A 168 6.81 -0.51 -10.98
CA TRP A 168 7.16 -1.28 -9.78
C TRP A 168 6.35 -0.85 -8.57
N LEU A 169 5.09 -0.50 -8.80
CA LEU A 169 4.12 -0.21 -7.75
C LEU A 169 3.89 -1.47 -6.94
N ASN A 170 4.06 -1.37 -5.63
CA ASN A 170 4.01 -2.50 -4.72
C ASN A 170 2.90 -2.28 -3.70
N ASP A 171 3.14 -2.54 -2.41
CA ASP A 171 2.15 -2.38 -1.35
C ASP A 171 1.55 -0.96 -1.34
N LEU A 172 0.27 -0.86 -0.99
CA LEU A 172 -0.46 0.40 -0.96
C LEU A 172 -1.61 0.42 0.03
N ILE A 173 -1.94 1.63 0.48
CA ILE A 173 -3.16 1.91 1.26
C ILE A 173 -3.93 3.10 0.66
N PHE A 174 -5.25 3.08 0.81
CA PHE A 174 -6.09 4.25 0.57
C PHE A 174 -6.35 4.98 1.90
N ALA A 175 -5.92 6.23 1.98
CA ALA A 175 -6.09 7.05 3.18
C ALA A 175 -6.34 8.50 2.79
N ASN A 176 -7.29 9.16 3.47
CA ASN A 176 -7.57 10.59 3.29
C ASN A 176 -7.79 11.00 1.82
N GLY A 177 -8.43 10.14 1.02
CA GLY A 177 -8.74 10.43 -0.39
C GLY A 177 -7.59 10.21 -1.39
N SER A 178 -6.43 9.71 -0.93
CA SER A 178 -5.27 9.41 -1.78
C SER A 178 -4.79 7.98 -1.59
N LEU A 179 -4.09 7.47 -2.59
CA LEU A 179 -3.33 6.21 -2.46
C LEU A 179 -1.90 6.52 -2.03
N TYR A 180 -1.38 5.77 -1.08
CA TYR A 180 0.02 5.81 -0.66
C TYR A 180 0.66 4.51 -1.06
N ILE A 181 1.67 4.57 -1.92
CA ILE A 181 2.15 3.41 -2.66
C ILE A 181 3.66 3.28 -2.47
N ASN A 182 4.12 2.11 -2.02
CA ASN A 182 5.52 1.74 -2.09
C ASN A 182 5.92 1.45 -3.54
N ARG A 183 7.17 1.75 -3.87
CA ARG A 183 7.79 1.30 -5.11
C ARG A 183 8.90 0.33 -4.77
N LEU A 184 8.90 -0.86 -5.39
CA LEU A 184 9.88 -1.90 -5.09
C LEU A 184 11.32 -1.35 -5.26
N SER A 185 12.16 -1.65 -4.26
CA SER A 185 13.56 -1.21 -4.17
C SER A 185 13.78 0.30 -4.10
N ASP A 186 12.76 1.06 -3.75
CA ASP A 186 12.86 2.50 -3.51
C ASP A 186 12.75 2.84 -2.02
N HIS A 187 13.23 4.03 -1.63
CA HIS A 187 13.09 4.54 -0.26
C HIS A 187 11.94 5.56 -0.13
N PHE A 188 11.09 5.63 -1.14
CA PHE A 188 10.01 6.59 -1.25
C PHE A 188 8.64 5.92 -1.11
N ILE A 189 7.70 6.65 -0.51
CA ILE A 189 6.27 6.40 -0.65
C ILE A 189 5.69 7.48 -1.55
N TYR A 190 4.86 7.09 -2.50
CA TYR A 190 4.22 8.00 -3.45
C TYR A 190 2.77 8.21 -3.07
N GLN A 191 2.40 9.47 -2.80
CA GLN A 191 1.00 9.84 -2.70
C GLN A 191 0.46 10.08 -4.10
N VAL A 192 -0.54 9.29 -4.50
CA VAL A 192 -1.10 9.24 -5.85
C VAL A 192 -2.58 9.57 -5.80
N SER A 193 -2.99 10.45 -6.71
CA SER A 193 -4.40 10.72 -6.98
C SER A 193 -5.07 9.49 -7.59
N PRO A 194 -6.06 8.85 -6.94
CA PRO A 194 -6.74 7.68 -7.52
C PRO A 194 -7.51 8.04 -8.79
N LEU A 195 -7.93 9.31 -8.94
CA LEU A 195 -8.72 9.77 -10.10
C LEU A 195 -7.86 9.99 -11.34
N SER A 196 -6.63 10.47 -11.18
CA SER A 196 -5.79 10.91 -12.30
C SER A 196 -4.49 10.11 -12.48
N GLY A 197 -4.10 9.33 -11.47
CA GLY A 197 -2.83 8.61 -11.42
C GLY A 197 -1.61 9.51 -11.23
N GLN A 198 -1.78 10.83 -11.06
CA GLN A 198 -0.65 11.72 -10.86
C GLN A 198 -0.07 11.53 -9.46
N VAL A 199 1.25 11.46 -9.38
CA VAL A 199 1.97 11.61 -8.10
C VAL A 199 1.85 13.06 -7.65
N GLU A 200 1.21 13.27 -6.50
CA GLU A 200 0.95 14.59 -5.93
C GLU A 200 1.99 14.98 -4.87
N ARG A 201 2.59 13.99 -4.20
CA ARG A 201 3.62 14.18 -3.17
C ARG A 201 4.52 12.94 -3.07
N ILE A 202 5.78 13.14 -2.72
CA ILE A 202 6.76 12.07 -2.45
C ILE A 202 7.15 12.15 -0.98
N ILE A 203 7.09 11.03 -0.28
CA ILE A 203 7.49 10.90 1.11
C ILE A 203 8.86 10.20 1.13
N ASP A 204 9.91 10.93 1.51
CA ASP A 204 11.29 10.44 1.57
C ASP A 204 11.59 9.72 2.88
N CYS A 205 11.56 8.40 2.84
CA CYS A 205 11.85 7.54 3.98
C CYS A 205 13.33 7.13 4.05
N SER A 206 14.23 7.73 3.27
CA SER A 206 15.65 7.32 3.21
C SER A 206 16.33 7.34 4.58
N TYR A 207 15.97 8.31 5.44
CA TYR A 207 16.54 8.34 6.80
C TYR A 207 15.99 7.23 7.70
N ILE A 208 14.75 6.79 7.49
CA ILE A 208 14.16 5.65 8.22
C ILE A 208 14.85 4.37 7.79
N VAL A 209 15.07 4.18 6.49
CA VAL A 209 15.86 3.05 5.95
C VAL A 209 17.28 3.04 6.55
N ALA A 210 17.89 4.21 6.72
CA ALA A 210 19.21 4.34 7.35
C ALA A 210 19.21 4.03 8.86
N ILE A 211 18.09 4.22 9.55
CA ILE A 211 17.91 3.79 10.95
C ILE A 211 17.74 2.28 11.02
N GLU A 212 16.93 1.69 10.13
CA GLU A 212 16.69 0.26 10.08
C GLU A 212 17.95 -0.54 9.73
N GLN A 213 18.77 -0.04 8.79
CA GLN A 213 19.96 -0.73 8.28
C GLN A 213 19.66 -2.16 7.77
N PRO A 214 18.73 -2.32 6.81
CA PRO A 214 18.43 -3.63 6.26
C PRO A 214 19.68 -4.29 5.66
N SER A 215 19.83 -5.58 5.91
CA SER A 215 21.07 -6.31 5.60
C SER A 215 21.00 -7.10 4.28
N GLY A 216 19.80 -7.50 3.86
CA GLY A 216 19.55 -8.21 2.61
C GLY A 216 19.17 -7.28 1.45
N ASN A 217 19.49 -7.70 0.23
CA ASN A 217 19.17 -6.93 -0.99
C ASN A 217 17.64 -6.82 -1.25
N GLU A 218 16.85 -7.74 -0.68
CA GLU A 218 15.39 -7.77 -0.81
C GLU A 218 14.68 -7.22 0.44
N ASP A 219 15.45 -6.79 1.45
CA ASP A 219 14.95 -6.30 2.74
C ASP A 219 14.56 -4.80 2.61
N VAL A 220 13.65 -4.52 1.69
CA VAL A 220 13.30 -3.16 1.24
C VAL A 220 12.06 -2.62 1.96
N LEU A 221 11.92 -1.29 1.96
CA LEU A 221 10.71 -0.60 2.40
C LEU A 221 9.47 -1.18 1.68
N ASN A 222 8.54 -1.73 2.45
CA ASN A 222 7.29 -2.31 1.97
C ASN A 222 6.35 -2.57 3.16
N GLY A 223 5.08 -2.19 3.05
CA GLY A 223 4.15 -2.23 4.19
C GLY A 223 3.74 -0.83 4.59
N ILE A 224 2.52 -0.41 4.25
CA ILE A 224 1.95 0.88 4.65
C ILE A 224 0.56 0.66 5.23
N ALA A 225 0.39 0.98 6.50
CA ALA A 225 -0.91 1.03 7.15
C ALA A 225 -1.26 2.45 7.63
N PHE A 226 -2.54 2.69 7.87
CA PHE A 226 -3.04 3.99 8.32
C PHE A 226 -3.95 3.85 9.53
N ASN A 227 -3.58 4.51 10.63
CA ASN A 227 -4.41 4.65 11.81
C ASN A 227 -5.29 5.90 11.67
N GLN A 228 -6.54 5.69 11.24
CA GLN A 228 -7.50 6.78 11.02
C GLN A 228 -7.82 7.58 12.30
N GLN A 229 -7.86 6.92 13.47
CA GLN A 229 -8.18 7.59 14.73
C GLN A 229 -7.09 8.59 15.14
N GLN A 230 -5.82 8.25 14.91
CA GLN A 230 -4.68 9.10 15.27
C GLN A 230 -4.13 9.93 14.11
N GLN A 231 -4.61 9.70 12.88
CA GLN A 231 -4.11 10.32 11.64
C GLN A 231 -2.60 10.08 11.45
N GLN A 232 -2.18 8.84 11.68
CA GLN A 232 -0.79 8.41 11.62
C GLN A 232 -0.63 7.27 10.63
N PHE A 233 0.50 7.23 9.94
CA PHE A 233 0.90 6.11 9.11
C PHE A 233 1.80 5.18 9.91
N ILE A 234 1.76 3.90 9.55
CA ILE A 234 2.64 2.87 10.09
C ILE A 234 3.36 2.26 8.89
N ILE A 235 4.69 2.29 8.92
CA ILE A 235 5.52 1.78 7.82
C ILE A 235 6.55 0.78 8.34
N THR A 236 6.89 -0.18 7.50
CA THR A 236 7.93 -1.19 7.76
C THR A 236 8.58 -1.61 6.43
N GLY A 237 9.29 -2.72 6.44
CA GLY A 237 9.84 -3.35 5.26
C GLY A 237 9.97 -4.85 5.41
N LYS A 238 10.35 -5.47 4.30
CA LYS A 238 10.64 -6.90 4.23
C LYS A 238 11.80 -7.20 5.18
N ARG A 239 11.58 -8.08 6.15
CA ARG A 239 12.56 -8.49 7.18
C ARG A 239 13.10 -7.34 8.01
N TRP A 240 12.38 -6.22 8.09
CA TRP A 240 12.74 -5.15 9.00
C TRP A 240 12.48 -5.59 10.44
N SER A 241 13.35 -5.18 11.35
CA SER A 241 13.25 -5.39 12.79
C SER A 241 12.37 -4.35 13.49
N GLN A 242 11.95 -3.30 12.79
CA GLN A 242 11.18 -2.19 13.33
C GLN A 242 9.98 -1.80 12.47
N LEU A 243 8.87 -1.47 13.14
CA LEU A 243 7.74 -0.70 12.62
C LEU A 243 7.92 0.77 13.04
N PHE A 244 7.65 1.69 12.12
CA PHE A 244 7.74 3.12 12.36
C PHE A 244 6.35 3.75 12.27
N VAL A 245 5.90 4.39 13.35
CA VAL A 245 4.71 5.24 13.34
C VAL A 245 5.13 6.64 12.95
N VAL A 246 4.53 7.20 11.89
CA VAL A 246 4.97 8.45 11.27
C VAL A 246 3.81 9.38 10.89
N THR A 247 4.12 10.67 10.74
CA THR A 247 3.25 11.69 10.14
C THR A 247 3.98 12.49 9.07
N PHE A 248 3.27 13.00 8.06
CA PHE A 248 3.85 13.81 6.97
C PHE A 248 2.84 14.72 6.25
#